data_AF-A0A0N4TCM6-F1
#
_entry.id   AF-A0A0N4TCM6-F1
#
_cell.length_a   1.000
_cell.length_b   1.000
_cell.length_c   1.000
_cell.angle_alpha   90.00
_cell.angle_beta   90.00
_cell.angle_gamma   90.00
#
_symmetry.space_group_name_H-M   'P 1'
#
loop_
_entity.id
_entity.type
_entity.pdbx_description
1 polymer ?
#
loop_
_entity_poly.entity_id
_entity_poly.type
_entity_poly.pdbx_seq_one_letter_code
_entity_poly.pdbx_strand_id
1 'polypeptide(L)'
;VGEFFRVDQYSGDIEVIRPLDRDPPAGVSVWKFIVQAIDDNGHGLIGYADVQVNLRDINDNAPIFASNLFGTIDENRDPGDEGVFVMTVTATDYDDPRTDNARLEYSIVINKEVDGEPVFRIVPSNGKIYAMRKMDRELPSEKQFVIEIRAIDKGTPSLEGIGNVTIRVIDVNDNEPYFDKELYVGSVVETASIGSAVISVSALDKDTEAM
;
A
#
# COMPACT_ATOMS: atom_id res chain seq x y z
N VAL A 1 -14.30 35.17 6.45
CA VAL A 1 -13.46 36.26 7.03
C VAL A 1 -13.63 36.30 8.53
N GLY A 2 -14.81 36.64 9.07
CA GLY A 2 -15.02 36.77 10.52
C GLY A 2 -14.83 35.53 11.41
N GLU A 3 -14.58 34.34 10.84
CA GLU A 3 -14.28 33.14 11.63
C GLU A 3 -12.78 32.89 11.83
N PHE A 4 -11.93 33.27 10.86
CA PHE A 4 -10.50 32.90 10.84
C PHE A 4 -9.55 34.09 10.75
N PHE A 5 -10.02 35.22 10.21
CA PHE A 5 -9.23 36.43 10.04
C PHE A 5 -9.97 37.65 10.60
N ARG A 6 -9.23 38.55 11.26
CA ARG A 6 -9.71 39.85 11.71
C ARG A 6 -8.86 40.95 11.07
N VAL A 7 -9.49 42.05 10.69
CA VAL A 7 -8.76 43.27 10.29
C VAL A 7 -8.79 44.23 11.49
N ASP A 8 -7.63 44.69 11.93
CA ASP A 8 -7.56 45.77 12.92
C ASP A 8 -8.01 47.08 12.28
N GLN A 9 -8.99 47.74 12.89
CA GLN A 9 -9.62 48.94 12.32
C GLN A 9 -8.74 50.19 12.37
N TYR A 10 -7.64 50.18 13.14
CA TYR A 10 -6.75 51.33 13.30
C TYR A 10 -5.44 51.15 12.51
N SER A 11 -4.81 49.98 12.60
CA SER A 11 -3.56 49.68 11.87
C SER A 11 -3.81 49.14 10.46
N GLY A 12 -4.96 48.50 10.23
CA GLY A 12 -5.24 47.77 8.99
C GLY A 12 -4.61 46.38 8.94
N ASP A 13 -3.98 45.92 10.02
CA ASP A 13 -3.35 44.60 10.07
C ASP A 13 -4.40 43.48 9.96
N ILE A 14 -4.09 42.47 9.15
CA ILE A 14 -4.91 41.27 9.04
C ILE A 14 -4.33 40.20 9.94
N GLU A 15 -5.06 39.83 10.99
CA GLU A 15 -4.65 38.90 12.02
C GLU A 15 -5.39 37.57 11.89
N VAL A 16 -4.66 36.47 12.14
CA VAL A 16 -5.25 35.14 12.26
C VAL A 16 -5.86 34.99 13.66
N ILE A 17 -7.12 34.59 13.73
CA ILE A 17 -7.87 34.47 15.01
C ILE A 17 -8.33 33.04 15.33
N ARG A 18 -8.09 32.09 14.43
CA ARG A 18 -8.27 30.63 14.65
C ARG A 18 -7.14 29.86 13.97
N PRO A 19 -6.83 28.63 14.44
CA PRO A 19 -5.90 27.75 13.75
C PRO A 19 -6.27 27.60 12.27
N LEU A 20 -5.26 27.64 11.42
CA LEU A 20 -5.40 27.42 9.98
C LEU A 20 -4.79 26.07 9.66
N ASP A 21 -5.45 25.35 8.78
CA ASP A 21 -5.00 24.08 8.23
C ASP A 21 -4.94 24.23 6.70
N ARG A 22 -3.84 23.81 6.10
CA ARG A 22 -3.60 23.90 4.66
C ARG A 22 -4.15 22.65 3.95
N ASP A 23 -4.12 21.50 4.63
CA ASP A 23 -4.04 20.19 4.00
C ASP A 23 -5.42 19.51 3.88
N PRO A 24 -5.70 18.82 2.76
CA PRO A 24 -6.97 18.13 2.58
C PRO A 24 -7.15 16.98 3.60
N PRO A 25 -8.39 16.58 3.89
CA PRO A 25 -9.62 16.93 3.17
C PRO A 25 -10.33 18.21 3.67
N ALA A 26 -9.92 18.77 4.81
CA ALA A 26 -10.63 19.88 5.46
C ALA A 26 -9.89 21.23 5.38
N GLY A 27 -8.57 21.21 5.16
CA GLY A 27 -7.73 22.39 5.05
C GLY A 27 -7.92 23.18 3.76
N VAL A 28 -7.45 24.43 3.79
CA VAL A 28 -7.58 25.40 2.71
C VAL A 28 -6.26 26.13 2.52
N SER A 29 -5.59 25.87 1.39
CA SER A 29 -4.29 26.47 1.07
C SER A 29 -4.36 27.93 0.60
N VAL A 30 -5.52 28.39 0.11
CA VAL A 30 -5.71 29.76 -0.39
C VAL A 30 -7.02 30.36 0.12
N TRP A 31 -6.91 31.45 0.86
CA TRP A 31 -8.04 32.23 1.35
C TRP A 31 -8.19 33.50 0.53
N LYS A 32 -9.39 33.76 0.02
CA LYS A 32 -9.71 34.97 -0.76
C LYS A 32 -10.87 35.70 -0.11
N PHE A 33 -10.71 37.01 0.08
CA PHE A 33 -11.75 37.86 0.63
C PHE A 33 -11.54 39.32 0.27
N ILE A 34 -12.58 40.13 0.45
CA ILE A 34 -12.55 41.57 0.19
C ILE A 34 -12.44 42.30 1.52
N VAL A 35 -11.58 43.31 1.58
CA VAL A 35 -11.53 44.29 2.67
C VAL A 35 -12.16 45.60 2.22
N GLN A 36 -12.72 46.32 3.18
CA GLN A 36 -13.39 47.59 2.97
C GLN A 36 -12.73 48.67 3.83
N ALA A 37 -12.53 49.85 3.26
CA ALA A 37 -12.16 51.06 3.99
C ALA A 37 -13.25 52.13 3.78
N ILE A 38 -13.59 52.87 4.84
CA ILE A 38 -14.58 53.96 4.80
C ILE A 38 -13.96 55.18 5.46
N ASP A 39 -13.99 56.33 4.78
CA ASP A 39 -13.57 57.60 5.38
C ASP A 39 -14.72 58.28 6.18
N ASP A 40 -14.47 59.48 6.70
CA ASP A 40 -15.42 60.26 7.52
C ASP A 40 -16.05 59.46 8.69
N ASN A 41 -15.21 58.76 9.47
CA ASN A 41 -15.62 57.93 10.61
C ASN A 41 -16.75 56.92 10.29
N GLY A 42 -16.77 56.39 9.06
CA GLY A 42 -17.76 55.41 8.62
C GLY A 42 -18.97 56.00 7.89
N HIS A 43 -18.96 57.32 7.61
CA HIS A 43 -20.06 58.00 6.91
C HIS A 43 -19.71 58.44 5.48
N GLY A 44 -18.45 58.34 5.07
CA GLY A 44 -18.01 58.83 3.78
C GLY A 44 -17.93 57.77 2.68
N LEU A 45 -17.01 57.95 1.76
CA LEU A 45 -16.82 57.07 0.60
C LEU A 45 -16.18 55.74 0.98
N ILE A 46 -16.53 54.72 0.23
CA ILE A 46 -16.10 53.35 0.47
C ILE A 46 -15.13 52.91 -0.63
N GLY A 47 -13.97 52.40 -0.21
CA GLY A 47 -13.03 51.67 -1.05
C GLY A 47 -13.03 50.17 -0.75
N TYR A 48 -12.80 49.36 -1.77
CA TYR A 48 -12.69 47.90 -1.64
C TYR A 48 -11.35 47.42 -2.22
N ALA A 49 -10.80 46.35 -1.64
CA ALA A 49 -9.63 45.67 -2.17
C ALA A 49 -9.75 44.15 -1.99
N ASP A 50 -9.30 43.39 -2.99
CA ASP A 50 -9.15 41.94 -2.90
C ASP A 50 -7.91 41.58 -2.11
N VAL A 51 -8.07 40.65 -1.17
CA VAL A 51 -7.00 40.05 -0.38
C VAL A 51 -6.93 38.56 -0.68
N GLN A 52 -5.72 38.08 -0.94
CA GLN A 52 -5.42 36.66 -1.06
C GLN A 52 -4.32 36.28 -0.07
N VAL A 53 -4.63 35.33 0.82
CA VAL A 53 -3.67 34.73 1.74
C VAL A 53 -3.35 33.32 1.26
N ASN A 54 -2.08 33.07 0.94
CA ASN A 54 -1.60 31.73 0.57
C ASN A 54 -0.89 31.12 1.78
N LEU A 55 -1.36 29.96 2.24
CA LEU A 55 -0.70 29.24 3.32
C LEU A 55 0.54 28.51 2.80
N ARG A 56 1.60 28.57 3.60
CA ARG A 56 2.81 27.78 3.37
C ARG A 56 2.63 26.42 4.00
N ASP A 57 3.17 25.43 3.33
CA ASP A 57 3.21 24.05 3.75
C ASP A 57 4.12 23.87 4.98
N ILE A 58 3.71 23.01 5.89
CA ILE A 58 4.52 22.48 6.99
C ILE A 58 4.43 20.95 6.94
N ASN A 59 5.43 20.24 7.47
CA ASN A 59 5.42 18.78 7.48
C ASN A 59 4.66 18.29 8.73
N ASP A 60 3.34 18.25 8.67
CA ASP A 60 2.48 17.83 9.79
C ASP A 60 1.54 16.67 9.47
N ASN A 61 1.56 16.16 8.25
CA ASN A 61 0.89 14.92 7.88
C ASN A 61 1.90 13.79 7.70
N ALA A 62 1.61 12.63 8.28
CA ALA A 62 2.43 11.43 8.07
C ALA A 62 1.88 10.63 6.87
N PRO A 63 2.72 9.88 6.14
CA PRO A 63 2.27 9.01 5.06
C PRO A 63 1.29 7.93 5.56
N ILE A 64 0.23 7.64 4.80
CA ILE A 64 -0.79 6.64 5.17
C ILE A 64 -0.95 5.61 4.04
N PHE A 65 -0.79 4.33 4.36
CA PHE A 65 -1.10 3.23 3.44
C PHE A 65 -2.59 2.91 3.40
N ALA A 66 -3.06 2.41 2.25
CA ALA A 66 -4.39 1.81 2.16
C ALA A 66 -4.52 0.59 3.08
N SER A 67 -5.72 0.37 3.62
CA SER A 67 -6.01 -0.84 4.41
C SER A 67 -6.02 -2.09 3.51
N ASN A 68 -5.61 -3.24 4.07
CA ASN A 68 -5.69 -4.56 3.42
C ASN A 68 -4.90 -4.68 2.10
N LEU A 69 -3.62 -4.28 2.10
CA LEU A 69 -2.75 -4.50 0.95
C LEU A 69 -2.54 -6.01 0.70
N PHE A 70 -2.94 -6.46 -0.48
CA PHE A 70 -2.92 -7.86 -0.85
C PHE A 70 -2.32 -8.06 -2.24
N GLY A 71 -1.30 -8.91 -2.33
CA GLY A 71 -0.63 -9.29 -3.56
C GLY A 71 -0.66 -10.79 -3.79
N THR A 72 -0.48 -11.21 -5.03
CA THR A 72 -0.38 -12.61 -5.42
C THR A 72 0.81 -12.82 -6.33
N ILE A 73 1.43 -13.99 -6.25
CA ILE A 73 2.51 -14.40 -7.14
C ILE A 73 2.35 -15.88 -7.43
N ASP A 74 2.50 -16.27 -8.69
CA ASP A 74 2.55 -17.68 -9.06
C ASP A 74 3.80 -18.32 -8.47
N GLU A 75 3.67 -19.55 -7.99
CA GLU A 75 4.84 -20.30 -7.58
C GLU A 75 5.78 -20.63 -8.75
N ASN A 76 6.94 -21.15 -8.40
CA ASN A 76 7.91 -21.65 -9.35
C ASN A 76 8.46 -20.65 -10.38
N ARG A 77 8.15 -19.35 -10.25
CA ARG A 77 8.66 -18.29 -11.11
C ARG A 77 10.15 -18.07 -10.87
N ASP A 78 10.94 -18.07 -11.94
CA ASP A 78 12.35 -17.71 -11.91
C ASP A 78 12.49 -16.18 -11.72
N PRO A 79 13.12 -15.72 -10.63
CA PRO A 79 13.30 -14.28 -10.38
C PRO A 79 14.33 -13.62 -11.31
N GLY A 80 15.31 -14.35 -11.85
CA GLY A 80 16.48 -13.74 -12.46
C GLY A 80 17.12 -12.66 -11.58
N ASP A 81 17.75 -11.66 -12.19
CA ASP A 81 18.41 -10.55 -11.47
C ASP A 81 17.43 -9.45 -11.00
N GLU A 82 16.32 -9.26 -11.71
CA GLU A 82 15.38 -8.15 -11.45
C GLU A 82 14.30 -8.50 -10.41
N GLY A 83 14.02 -9.80 -10.24
CA GLY A 83 12.93 -10.33 -9.44
C GLY A 83 11.60 -10.42 -10.21
N VAL A 84 10.64 -11.16 -9.65
CA VAL A 84 9.28 -11.28 -10.21
C VAL A 84 8.39 -10.20 -9.61
N PHE A 85 7.74 -9.38 -10.43
CA PHE A 85 6.83 -8.36 -9.95
C PHE A 85 5.64 -8.98 -9.20
N VAL A 86 5.37 -8.49 -7.98
CA VAL A 86 4.25 -8.93 -7.13
C VAL A 86 3.13 -7.90 -7.17
N MET A 87 3.42 -6.67 -6.74
CA MET A 87 2.44 -5.59 -6.68
C MET A 87 3.14 -4.22 -6.57
N THR A 88 2.35 -3.15 -6.67
CA THR A 88 2.79 -1.79 -6.30
C THR A 88 2.02 -1.34 -5.08
N VAL A 89 2.73 -0.84 -4.07
CA VAL A 89 2.14 -0.19 -2.90
C VAL A 89 2.28 1.32 -3.00
N THR A 90 1.30 2.05 -2.47
CA THR A 90 1.31 3.50 -2.41
C THR A 90 0.84 3.95 -1.04
N ALA A 91 1.54 4.91 -0.45
CA ALA A 91 1.05 5.70 0.67
C ALA A 91 0.62 7.07 0.18
N THR A 92 -0.34 7.67 0.89
CA THR A 92 -0.82 9.04 0.65
C THR A 92 -0.30 9.92 1.78
N ASP A 93 0.35 11.00 1.39
CA ASP A 93 0.70 12.10 2.29
C ASP A 93 -0.12 13.33 1.86
N TYR A 94 -0.67 14.05 2.83
CA TYR A 94 -1.58 15.16 2.56
C TYR A 94 -0.87 16.52 2.49
N ASP A 95 0.42 16.57 2.83
CA ASP A 95 1.25 17.77 2.66
C ASP A 95 1.41 18.13 1.17
N ASP A 96 2.02 19.29 0.86
CA ASP A 96 2.18 19.74 -0.53
C ASP A 96 2.94 18.72 -1.41
N PRO A 97 2.32 18.15 -2.47
CA PRO A 97 2.98 17.18 -3.33
C PRO A 97 4.12 17.77 -4.17
N ARG A 98 4.33 19.09 -4.12
CA ARG A 98 5.42 19.81 -4.80
C ARG A 98 6.64 20.01 -3.89
N THR A 99 6.54 19.70 -2.60
CA THR A 99 7.62 19.85 -1.62
C THR A 99 8.17 18.48 -1.22
N ASP A 100 9.23 18.45 -0.43
CA ASP A 100 9.76 17.21 0.15
C ASP A 100 8.84 16.64 1.26
N ASN A 101 7.87 17.42 1.75
CA ASN A 101 6.96 17.01 2.83
C ASN A 101 6.02 15.87 2.40
N ALA A 102 5.61 15.81 1.13
CA ALA A 102 4.85 14.68 0.60
C ALA A 102 5.68 13.75 -0.32
N ARG A 103 7.01 13.92 -0.36
CA ARG A 103 7.87 13.08 -1.21
C ARG A 103 8.29 11.82 -0.47
N LEU A 104 7.73 10.70 -0.90
CA LEU A 104 7.86 9.43 -0.20
C LEU A 104 9.06 8.58 -0.65
N GLU A 105 9.62 7.84 0.32
CA GLU A 105 10.57 6.76 0.10
C GLU A 105 10.10 5.48 0.81
N TYR A 106 10.07 4.38 0.08
CA TYR A 106 9.52 3.10 0.54
C TYR A 106 10.61 2.11 0.97
N SER A 107 10.33 1.33 2.02
CA SER A 107 11.19 0.25 2.51
C SER A 107 10.38 -0.91 3.08
N ILE A 108 10.99 -2.10 3.18
CA ILE A 108 10.44 -3.25 3.92
C ILE A 108 11.16 -3.29 5.26
N VAL A 109 10.40 -3.27 6.35
CA VAL A 109 10.91 -3.30 7.73
C VAL A 109 10.95 -4.73 8.27
N ILE A 110 9.91 -5.51 7.98
CA ILE A 110 9.83 -6.93 8.35
C ILE A 110 9.72 -7.74 7.07
N ASN A 111 10.71 -8.60 6.86
CA ASN A 111 10.82 -9.48 5.71
C ASN A 111 11.20 -10.89 6.18
N LYS A 112 10.72 -11.92 5.48
CA LYS A 112 11.27 -13.26 5.69
C LYS A 112 12.65 -13.30 5.03
N GLU A 113 13.60 -13.92 5.70
CA GLU A 113 14.92 -14.21 5.14
C GLU A 113 15.04 -15.71 4.92
N VAL A 114 15.63 -16.09 3.78
CA VAL A 114 15.97 -17.48 3.48
C VAL A 114 17.42 -17.47 3.01
N ASP A 115 18.25 -18.31 3.62
CA ASP A 115 19.71 -18.36 3.36
C ASP A 115 20.43 -17.02 3.59
N GLY A 116 19.89 -16.17 4.48
CA GLY A 116 20.44 -14.86 4.81
C GLY A 116 20.05 -13.73 3.85
N GLU A 117 19.19 -14.01 2.86
CA GLU A 117 18.73 -13.02 1.88
C GLU A 117 17.22 -12.76 2.01
N PRO A 118 16.77 -11.50 1.82
CA PRO A 118 15.35 -11.15 1.91
C PRO A 118 14.55 -11.74 0.75
N VAL A 119 13.37 -12.29 1.07
CA VAL A 119 12.48 -12.90 0.05
C VAL A 119 11.91 -11.85 -0.90
N PHE A 120 11.61 -10.65 -0.38
CA PHE A 120 11.02 -9.56 -1.16
C PHE A 120 11.93 -8.34 -1.20
N ARG A 121 11.86 -7.59 -2.31
CA ARG A 121 12.50 -6.28 -2.46
C ARG A 121 11.44 -5.25 -2.82
N ILE A 122 11.53 -4.06 -2.24
CA ILE A 122 10.72 -2.91 -2.65
C ILE A 122 11.60 -1.86 -3.33
N VAL A 123 11.10 -1.24 -4.38
CA VAL A 123 11.76 -0.12 -5.05
C VAL A 123 11.42 1.17 -4.30
N PRO A 124 12.41 1.87 -3.72
CA PRO A 124 12.12 2.99 -2.80
C PRO A 124 11.39 4.17 -3.44
N SER A 125 11.54 4.37 -4.75
CA SER A 125 10.97 5.53 -5.45
C SER A 125 9.53 5.34 -5.94
N ASN A 126 9.03 4.10 -6.00
CA ASN A 126 7.72 3.83 -6.61
C ASN A 126 6.93 2.72 -5.92
N GLY A 127 7.44 2.12 -4.84
CA GLY A 127 6.72 1.11 -4.08
C GLY A 127 6.47 -0.21 -4.82
N LYS A 128 7.15 -0.47 -5.94
CA LYS A 128 7.05 -1.77 -6.61
C LYS A 128 7.74 -2.85 -5.79
N ILE A 129 7.02 -3.93 -5.49
CA ILE A 129 7.50 -5.08 -4.75
C ILE A 129 7.78 -6.22 -5.71
N TYR A 130 8.95 -6.85 -5.55
CA TYR A 130 9.42 -7.98 -6.32
C TYR A 130 9.76 -9.15 -5.39
N ALA A 131 9.46 -10.36 -5.82
CA ALA A 131 10.00 -11.58 -5.22
C ALA A 131 11.38 -11.86 -5.80
N MET A 132 12.37 -12.08 -4.94
CA MET A 132 13.77 -12.26 -5.32
C MET A 132 14.20 -13.73 -5.31
N ARG A 133 13.27 -14.65 -5.05
CA ARG A 133 13.49 -16.09 -5.08
C ARG A 133 12.28 -16.82 -5.64
N LYS A 134 12.55 -18.03 -6.12
CA LYS A 134 11.53 -19.03 -6.42
C LYS A 134 10.84 -19.45 -5.12
N MET A 135 9.52 -19.59 -5.16
CA MET A 135 8.68 -20.06 -4.06
C MET A 135 8.04 -21.39 -4.44
N ASP A 136 7.79 -22.21 -3.44
CA ASP A 136 7.13 -23.52 -3.53
C ASP A 136 5.91 -23.46 -2.61
N ARG A 137 4.72 -23.53 -3.19
CA ARG A 137 3.47 -23.37 -2.45
C ARG A 137 3.13 -24.61 -1.62
N GLU A 138 3.62 -25.79 -2.00
CA GLU A 138 3.42 -27.05 -1.28
C GLU A 138 4.12 -26.98 0.09
N LEU A 139 5.15 -26.14 0.25
CA LEU A 139 5.73 -25.81 1.55
C LEU A 139 4.78 -24.92 2.38
N PRO A 140 4.31 -25.39 3.56
CA PRO A 140 3.39 -24.61 4.40
C PRO A 140 3.91 -23.23 4.81
N SER A 141 5.23 -23.06 4.89
CA SER A 141 5.88 -21.79 5.27
C SER A 141 5.96 -20.76 4.12
N GLU A 142 5.59 -21.15 2.90
CA GLU A 142 5.68 -20.33 1.69
C GLU A 142 4.32 -20.10 1.02
N LYS A 143 3.24 -20.74 1.49
CA LYS A 143 1.86 -20.48 1.01
C LYS A 143 1.45 -19.01 1.08
N GLN A 144 1.91 -18.31 2.12
CA GLN A 144 1.60 -16.91 2.35
C GLN A 144 2.73 -16.24 3.12
N PHE A 145 3.02 -15.00 2.75
CA PHE A 145 3.93 -14.11 3.44
C PHE A 145 3.18 -12.89 3.95
N VAL A 146 3.61 -12.37 5.09
CA VAL A 146 3.19 -11.07 5.60
C VAL A 146 4.45 -10.25 5.78
N ILE A 147 4.54 -9.13 5.07
CA ILE A 147 5.65 -8.19 5.17
C ILE A 147 5.15 -6.87 5.74
N GLU A 148 5.98 -6.23 6.56
CA GLU A 148 5.72 -4.88 7.07
C GLU A 148 6.52 -3.89 6.23
N ILE A 149 5.83 -2.91 5.65
CA ILE A 149 6.41 -1.86 4.81
C ILE A 149 6.34 -0.51 5.52
N ARG A 150 7.26 0.37 5.15
CA ARG A 150 7.35 1.75 5.65
C ARG A 150 7.43 2.71 4.49
N ALA A 151 6.68 3.82 4.59
CA ALA A 151 6.86 5.01 3.79
C ALA A 151 7.32 6.14 4.71
N ILE A 152 8.39 6.82 4.32
CA ILE A 152 8.89 8.01 5.02
C ILE A 152 8.84 9.19 4.06
N ASP A 153 8.38 10.34 4.53
CA ASP A 153 8.52 11.59 3.79
C ASP A 153 9.98 12.12 3.82
N LYS A 154 10.22 13.26 3.20
CA LYS A 154 11.52 13.96 3.23
C LYS A 154 11.42 15.33 3.87
N GLY A 155 10.36 15.58 4.63
CA GLY A 155 10.15 16.79 5.40
C GLY A 155 11.08 16.89 6.61
N THR A 156 10.93 17.96 7.39
CA THR A 156 11.73 18.19 8.61
C THR A 156 10.84 18.70 9.75
N PRO A 157 10.64 17.92 10.83
CA PRO A 157 11.10 16.54 11.01
C PRO A 157 10.40 15.59 10.02
N SER A 158 11.08 14.51 9.63
CA SER A 158 10.49 13.50 8.76
C SER A 158 9.42 12.69 9.51
N LEU A 159 8.29 12.42 8.86
CA LEU A 159 7.23 11.57 9.39
C LEU A 159 7.15 10.26 8.60
N GLU A 160 6.56 9.24 9.22
CA GLU A 160 6.50 7.88 8.65
C GLU A 160 5.15 7.22 8.85
N GLY A 161 4.81 6.36 7.88
CA GLY A 161 3.70 5.44 7.92
C GLY A 161 4.16 4.00 7.81
N ILE A 162 3.47 3.10 8.52
CA ILE A 162 3.71 1.65 8.48
C ILE A 162 2.45 0.95 7.93
N GLY A 163 2.65 -0.08 7.11
CA GLY A 163 1.58 -0.89 6.55
C GLY A 163 1.97 -2.37 6.50
N ASN A 164 0.97 -3.26 6.51
CA ASN A 164 1.18 -4.69 6.32
C ASN A 164 0.69 -5.10 4.93
N VAL A 165 1.49 -5.91 4.24
CA VAL A 165 1.14 -6.51 2.95
C VAL A 165 1.06 -8.01 3.11
N THR A 166 -0.08 -8.57 2.72
CA THR A 166 -0.25 -10.04 2.62
C THR A 166 0.02 -10.47 1.19
N ILE A 167 0.96 -11.39 0.99
CA ILE A 167 1.31 -11.93 -0.33
C ILE A 167 0.98 -13.41 -0.32
N ARG A 168 0.10 -13.86 -1.23
CA ARG A 168 -0.21 -15.28 -1.40
C ARG A 168 0.51 -15.86 -2.60
N VAL A 169 1.01 -17.07 -2.44
CA VAL A 169 1.56 -17.86 -3.52
C VAL A 169 0.43 -18.67 -4.16
N ILE A 170 0.29 -18.55 -5.47
CA ILE A 170 -0.74 -19.22 -6.27
C ILE A 170 -0.18 -20.53 -6.79
N ASP A 171 -1.02 -21.57 -6.69
CA ASP A 171 -0.74 -22.93 -7.15
C ASP A 171 -0.56 -22.97 -8.66
N VAL A 172 0.50 -23.64 -9.11
CA VAL A 172 0.73 -23.97 -10.51
C VAL A 172 0.95 -25.47 -10.55
N ASN A 173 0.18 -26.19 -11.39
CA ASN A 173 0.32 -27.64 -11.50
C ASN A 173 1.72 -28.02 -11.98
N ASP A 174 2.57 -28.41 -11.03
CA ASP A 174 3.96 -28.79 -11.24
C ASP A 174 4.30 -30.11 -10.54
N ASN A 175 3.36 -30.72 -9.80
CA ASN A 175 3.51 -32.04 -9.20
C ASN A 175 2.77 -33.09 -10.02
N GLU A 176 3.49 -34.10 -10.50
CA GLU A 176 2.84 -35.23 -11.18
C GLU A 176 2.10 -36.14 -10.17
N PRO A 177 0.90 -36.67 -10.53
CA PRO A 177 0.22 -37.64 -9.70
C PRO A 177 1.08 -38.90 -9.51
N TYR A 178 1.14 -39.40 -8.28
CA TYR A 178 1.83 -40.63 -7.96
C TYR A 178 0.90 -41.63 -7.27
N PHE A 179 1.08 -42.91 -7.57
CA PHE A 179 0.33 -43.98 -6.91
C PHE A 179 0.80 -44.18 -5.47
N ASP A 180 -0.12 -44.50 -4.55
CA ASP A 180 0.22 -44.77 -3.15
C ASP A 180 1.03 -46.07 -2.98
N LYS A 181 1.10 -46.90 -4.02
CA LYS A 181 1.86 -48.16 -4.06
C LYS A 181 2.56 -48.34 -5.40
N GLU A 182 3.77 -48.90 -5.36
CA GLU A 182 4.51 -49.29 -6.57
C GLU A 182 3.89 -50.50 -7.28
N LEU A 183 3.19 -51.37 -6.54
CA LEU A 183 2.53 -52.56 -7.07
C LEU A 183 1.19 -52.79 -6.38
N TYR A 184 0.15 -52.95 -7.19
CA TYR A 184 -1.18 -53.38 -6.77
C TYR A 184 -1.41 -54.82 -7.21
N VAL A 185 -1.57 -55.74 -6.26
CA VAL A 185 -1.86 -57.15 -6.55
C VAL A 185 -3.32 -57.44 -6.26
N GLY A 186 -4.10 -57.63 -7.33
CA GLY A 186 -5.51 -58.02 -7.27
C GLY A 186 -5.69 -59.52 -7.50
N SER A 187 -6.81 -60.07 -7.04
CA SER A 187 -7.20 -61.44 -7.37
C SER A 187 -8.72 -61.51 -7.55
N VAL A 188 -9.16 -62.33 -8.49
CA VAL A 188 -10.58 -62.53 -8.80
C VAL A 188 -10.81 -63.99 -9.20
N VAL A 189 -11.97 -64.53 -8.87
CA VAL A 189 -12.35 -65.90 -9.24
C VAL A 189 -12.78 -65.95 -10.71
N GLU A 190 -12.51 -67.06 -11.40
CA GLU A 190 -12.83 -67.22 -12.83
C GLU A 190 -14.34 -67.14 -13.14
N THR A 191 -15.19 -67.40 -12.13
CA THR A 191 -16.65 -67.35 -12.22
C THR A 191 -17.23 -65.97 -11.89
N ALA A 192 -16.39 -64.95 -11.71
CA ALA A 192 -16.83 -63.61 -11.34
C ALA A 192 -17.76 -63.01 -12.40
N SER A 193 -18.86 -62.43 -11.93
CA SER A 193 -19.82 -61.73 -12.78
C SER A 193 -19.26 -60.39 -13.28
N ILE A 194 -19.79 -59.92 -14.41
CA ILE A 194 -19.46 -58.61 -14.97
C ILE A 194 -19.74 -57.52 -13.91
N GLY A 195 -18.74 -56.67 -13.68
CA GLY A 195 -18.77 -55.61 -12.66
C GLY A 195 -18.15 -56.01 -11.32
N SER A 196 -17.63 -57.23 -11.16
CA SER A 196 -16.87 -57.61 -9.97
C SER A 196 -15.59 -56.80 -9.83
N ALA A 197 -15.41 -56.13 -8.70
CA ALA A 197 -14.19 -55.38 -8.41
C ALA A 197 -13.00 -56.32 -8.16
N VAL A 198 -11.86 -56.06 -8.80
CA VAL A 198 -10.64 -56.89 -8.70
C VAL A 198 -9.63 -56.27 -7.73
N ILE A 199 -9.43 -54.96 -7.85
CA ILE A 199 -8.55 -54.17 -7.01
C ILE A 199 -8.96 -52.69 -7.10
N SER A 200 -8.72 -51.95 -6.02
CA SER A 200 -8.80 -50.49 -6.01
C SER A 200 -7.39 -49.92 -5.98
N VAL A 201 -7.15 -48.90 -6.81
CA VAL A 201 -5.89 -48.15 -6.85
C VAL A 201 -6.15 -46.72 -6.37
N SER A 202 -5.11 -46.07 -5.82
CA SER A 202 -5.21 -44.68 -5.35
C SER A 202 -3.99 -43.90 -5.83
N ALA A 203 -4.23 -42.75 -6.45
CA ALA A 203 -3.19 -41.79 -6.77
C ALA A 203 -3.35 -40.54 -5.89
N LEU A 204 -2.24 -39.88 -5.60
CA LEU A 204 -2.15 -38.65 -4.83
C LEU A 204 -1.47 -37.59 -5.69
N ASP A 205 -1.95 -36.37 -5.57
CA ASP A 205 -1.38 -35.17 -6.19
C ASP A 205 -1.17 -34.13 -5.07
N LYS A 206 -0.04 -33.42 -5.12
CA LYS A 206 0.30 -32.41 -4.10
C LYS A 206 -0.25 -31.03 -4.45
N ASP A 207 -0.54 -30.80 -5.72
CA ASP A 207 -1.19 -29.58 -6.17
C ASP A 207 -2.60 -29.54 -5.58
N THR A 208 -3.08 -28.35 -5.23
CA THR A 208 -4.51 -28.24 -4.88
C THR A 208 -5.28 -28.09 -6.17
N GLU A 209 -6.32 -28.90 -6.38
CA GLU A 209 -7.22 -28.74 -7.53
C GLU A 209 -7.52 -27.26 -7.78
N ALA A 210 -7.16 -26.78 -8.96
CA ALA A 210 -7.51 -25.44 -9.40
C ALA A 210 -9.04 -25.30 -9.37
N MET A 211 -9.56 -24.38 -8.53
CA MET A 211 -10.97 -23.99 -8.54
C MET A 211 -11.32 -23.20 -9.79
#